data_AF-A0AAP8GDE2-F1
#
_entry.id   AF-A0AAP8GDE2-F1
#
_cell.length_a   1.000
_cell.length_b   1.000
_cell.length_c   1.000
_cell.angle_alpha   90.00
_cell.angle_beta   90.00
_cell.angle_gamma   90.00
#
_symmetry.space_group_name_H-M   'P 1'
#
loop_
_entity.id
_entity.type
_entity.pdbx_description
1 polymer ?
#
loop_
_entity_poly.entity_id
_entity_poly.type
_entity_poly.pdbx_seq_one_letter_code
_entity_poly.pdbx_strand_id
1 'polypeptide(L)'
;MAFFSRDYEVFLLLAAPAAAPLWDAAQWMPFAASLDGLMTQTRTRGQAGVRSHQYNPKGKPISFGRLGWDDKSHAKWTHTPETRDARFMSLEAWAPTWTICEKDDQAPDVFLALANESLLGLADKPLQFGQRLVCAIATDMGPEAAAALRHALTQLAAQQDAVVFAHTQRQWGSASPYGGFTDAIQDMLIGGLFQHDDPHAQPLDAAAFREPWTRLDN
;
A
#
# COMPACT_ATOMS: atom_id res chain seq x y z
N MET A 1 -20.40 -12.65 -3.84
CA MET A 1 -19.29 -13.04 -2.95
C MET A 1 -19.40 -12.17 -1.72
N ALA A 2 -19.03 -12.66 -0.54
CA ALA A 2 -18.91 -11.78 0.61
C ALA A 2 -17.71 -10.84 0.37
N PHE A 3 -17.78 -9.60 0.86
CA PHE A 3 -16.73 -8.59 0.69
C PHE A 3 -15.31 -9.14 0.85
N PHE A 4 -15.10 -9.98 1.86
CA PHE A 4 -13.80 -10.51 2.25
C PHE A 4 -13.30 -11.73 1.46
N SER A 5 -14.17 -12.43 0.70
CA SER A 5 -13.85 -13.77 0.17
C SER A 5 -13.17 -13.78 -1.19
N ARG A 6 -12.84 -12.61 -1.76
CA ARG A 6 -12.21 -12.50 -3.08
C ARG A 6 -10.71 -12.77 -2.97
N ASP A 7 -10.15 -13.53 -3.90
CA ASP A 7 -8.72 -13.88 -3.93
C ASP A 7 -7.87 -12.80 -4.60
N TYR A 8 -6.66 -12.58 -4.08
CA TYR A 8 -5.72 -11.55 -4.55
C TYR A 8 -4.32 -12.12 -4.72
N GLU A 9 -3.63 -11.60 -5.74
CA GLU A 9 -2.18 -11.52 -5.72
C GLU A 9 -1.78 -10.34 -4.84
N VAL A 10 -0.98 -10.58 -3.80
CA VAL A 10 -0.52 -9.55 -2.87
C VAL A 10 0.99 -9.41 -2.97
N PHE A 11 1.45 -8.19 -3.12
CA PHE A 11 2.85 -7.81 -3.23
C PHE A 11 3.25 -6.97 -2.02
N LEU A 12 4.42 -7.25 -1.47
CA LEU A 12 5.03 -6.51 -0.40
C LEU A 12 6.36 -5.93 -0.87
N LEU A 13 6.56 -4.64 -0.63
CA LEU A 13 7.83 -3.94 -0.82
C LEU A 13 8.19 -3.24 0.48
N LEU A 14 9.35 -3.60 1.05
CA LEU A 14 9.98 -2.90 2.17
C LEU A 14 11.21 -2.17 1.64
N ALA A 15 11.12 -0.83 1.57
CA ALA A 15 12.17 0.02 1.00
C ALA A 15 13.36 0.15 1.96
N ALA A 16 14.58 0.31 1.43
CA ALA A 16 15.74 0.56 2.27
C ALA A 16 15.51 1.75 3.23
N PRO A 17 16.10 1.74 4.44
CA PRO A 17 15.94 2.85 5.41
C PRO A 17 16.32 4.23 4.86
N ALA A 18 17.27 4.27 3.93
CA ALA A 18 17.76 5.50 3.30
C ALA A 18 17.09 5.79 1.94
N ALA A 19 16.14 4.97 1.50
CA ALA A 19 15.46 5.17 0.22
C ALA A 19 14.71 6.51 0.19
N ALA A 20 14.65 7.13 -0.99
CA ALA A 20 13.90 8.37 -1.17
C ALA A 20 12.40 8.15 -0.85
N PRO A 21 11.75 9.04 -0.08
CA PRO A 21 10.36 8.84 0.31
C PRO A 21 9.42 8.71 -0.88
N LEU A 22 8.60 7.65 -0.90
CA LEU A 22 7.59 7.41 -1.93
C LEU A 22 6.50 8.47 -1.95
N TRP A 23 6.32 9.22 -0.86
CA TRP A 23 5.41 10.36 -0.83
C TRP A 23 6.03 11.66 -1.37
N ASP A 24 7.32 11.68 -1.73
CA ASP A 24 7.89 12.78 -2.53
C ASP A 24 7.34 12.70 -3.96
N ALA A 25 6.93 13.83 -4.52
CA ALA A 25 6.31 13.89 -5.85
C ALA A 25 7.21 13.29 -6.95
N ALA A 26 8.53 13.47 -6.84
CA ALA A 26 9.50 12.92 -7.79
C ALA A 26 9.56 11.39 -7.78
N GLN A 27 9.17 10.75 -6.67
CA GLN A 27 9.09 9.29 -6.55
C GLN A 27 7.68 8.79 -6.87
N TRP A 28 6.65 9.45 -6.32
CA TRP A 28 5.26 9.03 -6.46
C TRP A 28 4.73 9.15 -7.89
N MET A 29 4.93 10.31 -8.53
CA MET A 29 4.24 10.63 -9.79
C MET A 29 4.58 9.63 -10.91
N PRO A 30 5.85 9.25 -11.15
CA PRO A 30 6.18 8.24 -12.16
C PRO A 30 5.57 6.88 -11.83
N PHE A 31 5.59 6.48 -10.56
CA PHE A 31 4.99 5.22 -10.13
C PHE A 31 3.48 5.20 -10.34
N ALA A 32 2.78 6.27 -9.94
CA ALA A 32 1.33 6.38 -10.12
C ALA A 32 0.95 6.33 -11.61
N ALA A 33 1.67 7.07 -12.46
CA ALA A 33 1.45 7.08 -13.90
C ALA A 33 1.65 5.68 -14.53
N SER A 34 2.62 4.89 -14.02
CA SER A 34 2.82 3.51 -14.50
C SER A 34 1.62 2.59 -14.27
N LEU A 35 0.73 2.94 -13.33
CA LEU A 35 -0.47 2.18 -12.99
C LEU A 35 -1.74 2.74 -13.64
N ASP A 36 -1.69 3.84 -14.39
CA ASP A 36 -2.89 4.48 -14.96
C ASP A 36 -3.69 3.55 -15.88
N GLY A 37 -2.98 2.72 -16.67
CA GLY A 37 -3.58 1.71 -17.52
C GLY A 37 -4.37 0.68 -16.70
N LEU A 38 -3.80 0.23 -15.57
CA LEU A 38 -4.44 -0.71 -14.65
C LEU A 38 -5.66 -0.06 -13.97
N MET A 39 -5.51 1.15 -13.43
CA MET A 39 -6.60 1.89 -12.77
C MET A 39 -7.73 2.26 -13.73
N THR A 40 -7.46 2.33 -15.03
CA THR A 40 -8.48 2.53 -16.05
C THR A 40 -9.32 1.26 -16.26
N GLN A 41 -8.74 0.07 -16.14
CA GLN A 41 -9.46 -1.21 -16.30
C GLN A 41 -10.50 -1.41 -15.20
N THR A 42 -10.25 -0.93 -13.97
CA THR A 42 -11.17 -1.05 -12.83
C THR A 42 -12.39 -0.12 -12.92
N ARG A 43 -12.40 0.84 -13.87
CA ARG A 43 -13.45 1.88 -13.96
C ARG A 43 -14.85 1.34 -14.21
N THR A 44 -14.96 0.11 -14.73
CA THR A 44 -16.25 -0.57 -14.92
C THR A 44 -16.99 -0.80 -13.59
N ARG A 45 -16.24 -0.95 -12.48
CA ARG A 45 -16.79 -1.10 -11.12
C ARG A 45 -16.80 0.20 -10.32
N GLY A 46 -16.04 1.21 -10.76
CA GLY A 46 -16.07 2.55 -10.17
C GLY A 46 -14.75 3.29 -10.27
N GLN A 47 -14.75 4.56 -9.87
CA GLN A 47 -13.54 5.38 -9.90
C GLN A 47 -12.55 4.93 -8.82
N ALA A 48 -11.24 5.00 -9.14
CA ALA A 48 -10.18 4.86 -8.15
C ALA A 48 -10.03 6.14 -7.32
N GLY A 49 -9.59 5.99 -6.07
CA GLY A 49 -9.44 7.11 -5.16
C GLY A 49 -8.39 6.85 -4.10
N VAL A 50 -7.93 7.95 -3.51
CA VAL A 50 -6.78 7.99 -2.61
C VAL A 50 -7.17 8.60 -1.28
N ARG A 51 -6.57 8.12 -0.20
CA ARG A 51 -6.63 8.72 1.14
C ARG A 51 -5.20 8.86 1.64
N SER A 52 -4.82 10.07 2.03
CA SER A 52 -3.52 10.33 2.65
C SER A 52 -3.73 10.82 4.07
N HIS A 53 -3.01 10.23 5.03
CA HIS A 53 -2.98 10.67 6.40
C HIS A 53 -1.67 11.42 6.66
N GLN A 54 -1.79 12.72 6.91
CA GLN A 54 -0.64 13.58 7.16
C GLN A 54 -0.94 14.58 8.26
N TYR A 55 0.12 15.05 8.92
CA TYR A 55 0.05 16.08 9.95
C TYR A 55 0.87 17.29 9.57
N ASN A 56 0.37 18.49 9.85
CA ASN A 56 1.18 19.70 9.70
C ASN A 56 2.27 19.79 10.80
N PRO A 57 3.20 20.77 10.73
CA PRO A 57 4.22 20.97 11.76
C PRO A 57 3.67 21.11 13.18
N LYS A 58 2.43 21.61 13.33
CA LYS A 58 1.74 21.77 14.61
C LYS A 58 1.07 20.49 15.11
N GLY A 59 1.22 19.37 14.39
CA GLY A 59 0.62 18.07 14.74
C GLY A 59 -0.87 17.96 14.47
N LYS A 60 -1.46 18.86 13.67
CA LYS A 60 -2.87 18.75 13.28
C LYS A 60 -3.02 17.95 11.98
N PRO A 61 -4.01 17.05 11.89
CA PRO A 61 -4.32 16.36 10.64
C PRO A 61 -4.59 17.33 9.50
N ILE A 62 -4.09 17.02 8.31
CA ILE A 62 -4.36 17.76 7.08
C ILE A 62 -5.55 17.10 6.36
N SER A 63 -6.58 17.88 6.05
CA SER A 63 -7.74 17.41 5.28
C SER A 63 -7.55 17.68 3.79
N PHE A 64 -7.52 16.62 2.99
CA PHE A 64 -7.37 16.72 1.53
C PHE A 64 -8.69 16.63 0.75
N GLY A 65 -9.80 16.34 1.45
CA GLY A 65 -11.08 16.06 0.82
C GLY A 65 -11.07 14.78 -0.02
N ARG A 66 -11.88 14.76 -1.08
CA ARG A 66 -11.90 13.62 -2.03
C ARG A 66 -10.71 13.73 -2.98
N LEU A 67 -9.91 12.68 -3.05
CA LEU A 67 -8.78 12.55 -3.98
C LEU A 67 -9.08 11.40 -4.94
N GLY A 68 -8.99 11.69 -6.24
CA GLY A 68 -9.03 10.68 -7.29
C GLY A 68 -7.65 10.09 -7.55
N TRP A 69 -7.61 9.10 -8.44
CA TRP A 69 -6.37 8.66 -9.10
C TRP A 69 -6.11 9.54 -10.33
N ASP A 70 -5.49 10.70 -10.11
CA ASP A 70 -5.15 11.68 -11.13
C ASP A 70 -4.06 12.64 -10.64
N ASP A 71 -3.33 13.26 -11.57
CA ASP A 71 -2.22 14.17 -11.27
C ASP A 71 -2.60 15.31 -10.32
N LYS A 72 -3.79 15.89 -10.50
CA LYS A 72 -4.27 17.00 -9.68
C LYS A 72 -4.49 16.57 -8.24
N SER A 73 -4.98 15.34 -8.03
CA SER A 73 -5.20 14.76 -6.72
C SER A 73 -3.87 14.35 -6.08
N HIS A 74 -2.94 13.76 -6.84
CA HIS A 74 -1.60 13.42 -6.34
C HIS A 74 -0.82 14.65 -5.88
N ALA A 75 -0.79 15.71 -6.68
CA ALA A 75 -0.10 16.96 -6.36
C ALA A 75 -0.57 17.64 -5.05
N LYS A 76 -1.77 17.32 -4.55
CA LYS A 76 -2.27 17.90 -3.28
C LYS A 76 -1.58 17.34 -2.05
N TRP A 77 -1.15 16.09 -2.08
CA TRP A 77 -0.67 15.39 -0.89
C TRP A 77 0.80 14.96 -1.00
N THR A 78 1.32 14.76 -2.20
CA THR A 78 2.75 14.47 -2.37
C THR A 78 3.61 15.65 -1.95
N HIS A 79 4.79 15.36 -1.39
CA HIS A 79 5.72 16.38 -0.93
C HIS A 79 6.55 16.93 -2.08
N THR A 80 6.73 18.24 -2.09
CA THR A 80 7.67 18.99 -2.91
C THR A 80 8.63 19.75 -1.99
N PRO A 81 9.72 20.35 -2.50
CA PRO A 81 10.60 21.18 -1.66
C PRO A 81 9.85 22.23 -0.82
N GLU A 82 8.70 22.72 -1.30
CA GLU A 82 7.86 23.72 -0.64
C GLU A 82 6.87 23.15 0.39
N THR A 83 6.57 21.84 0.36
CA THR A 83 5.53 21.21 1.21
C THR A 83 6.06 20.14 2.16
N ARG A 84 7.39 19.94 2.21
CA ARG A 84 8.11 18.95 3.05
C ARG A 84 7.92 19.11 4.57
N ASP A 85 7.37 20.23 5.02
CA ASP A 85 7.06 20.48 6.42
C ASP A 85 5.87 19.62 6.92
N ALA A 86 5.06 19.07 6.02
CA ALA A 86 4.05 18.08 6.37
C ALA A 86 4.71 16.76 6.76
N ARG A 87 4.17 16.08 7.77
CA ARG A 87 4.58 14.74 8.18
C ARG A 87 3.64 13.72 7.57
N PHE A 88 4.14 12.97 6.59
CA PHE A 88 3.41 11.87 5.97
C PHE A 88 3.40 10.65 6.89
N MET A 89 2.22 10.14 7.22
CA MET A 89 2.03 8.93 8.02
C MET A 89 1.74 7.72 7.13
N SER A 90 0.67 7.81 6.35
CA SER A 90 0.24 6.71 5.48
C SER A 90 -0.60 7.18 4.30
N LEU A 91 -0.78 6.27 3.35
CA LEU A 91 -1.66 6.42 2.21
C LEU A 91 -2.34 5.09 1.90
N GLU A 92 -3.60 5.17 1.50
CA GLU A 92 -4.31 4.09 0.85
C GLU A 92 -4.84 4.54 -0.51
N ALA A 93 -4.78 3.67 -1.50
CA ALA A 93 -5.47 3.83 -2.78
C ALA A 93 -6.34 2.61 -3.05
N TRP A 94 -7.57 2.87 -3.48
CA TRP A 94 -8.61 1.87 -3.70
C TRP A 94 -9.20 2.06 -5.09
N ALA A 95 -9.34 0.97 -5.83
CA ALA A 95 -10.00 0.95 -7.13
C ALA A 95 -10.98 -0.23 -7.20
N PRO A 96 -12.31 0.00 -7.16
CA PRO A 96 -12.98 1.29 -6.94
C PRO A 96 -12.78 1.84 -5.52
N THR A 97 -13.20 3.09 -5.26
CA THR A 97 -13.07 3.71 -3.93
C THR A 97 -13.72 2.89 -2.82
N TRP A 98 -13.21 2.98 -1.60
CA TRP A 98 -13.74 2.23 -0.44
C TRP A 98 -15.26 2.42 -0.26
N THR A 99 -15.81 3.63 -0.49
CA THR A 99 -17.26 3.88 -0.38
C THR A 99 -18.08 3.07 -1.38
N ILE A 100 -17.53 2.82 -2.58
CA ILE A 100 -18.19 2.00 -3.60
C ILE A 100 -18.08 0.54 -3.18
N CYS A 101 -16.90 0.12 -2.74
CA CYS A 101 -16.66 -1.22 -2.21
C CYS A 101 -17.64 -1.57 -1.07
N GLU A 102 -17.77 -0.68 -0.08
CA GLU A 102 -18.69 -0.83 1.06
C GLU A 102 -20.16 -0.87 0.62
N LYS A 103 -20.55 0.03 -0.30
CA LYS A 103 -21.92 0.10 -0.81
C LYS A 103 -22.30 -1.18 -1.57
N ASP A 104 -21.39 -1.71 -2.37
CA ASP A 104 -21.63 -2.84 -3.26
C ASP A 104 -21.25 -4.18 -2.62
N ASP A 105 -20.88 -4.17 -1.34
CA ASP A 105 -20.43 -5.32 -0.53
C ASP A 105 -19.34 -6.16 -1.22
N GLN A 106 -18.38 -5.49 -1.86
CA GLN A 106 -17.30 -6.13 -2.59
C GLN A 106 -15.96 -5.43 -2.37
N ALA A 107 -14.92 -6.20 -2.11
CA ALA A 107 -13.54 -5.70 -2.04
C ALA A 107 -13.04 -5.11 -3.39
N PRO A 108 -12.01 -4.25 -3.35
CA PRO A 108 -11.53 -3.52 -4.53
C PRO A 108 -10.92 -4.46 -5.58
N ASP A 109 -10.85 -4.01 -6.84
CA ASP A 109 -10.05 -4.67 -7.86
C ASP A 109 -8.55 -4.51 -7.59
N VAL A 110 -8.15 -3.30 -7.22
CA VAL A 110 -6.76 -2.96 -6.88
C VAL A 110 -6.73 -2.16 -5.60
N PHE A 111 -5.79 -2.50 -4.73
CA PHE A 111 -5.53 -1.82 -3.46
C PHE A 111 -4.04 -1.52 -3.31
N LEU A 112 -3.70 -0.36 -2.78
CA LEU A 112 -2.35 0.00 -2.38
C LEU A 112 -2.38 0.64 -1.00
N ALA A 113 -1.41 0.29 -0.16
CA ALA A 113 -1.21 0.88 1.15
C ALA A 113 0.28 1.20 1.35
N LEU A 114 0.59 2.44 1.71
CA LEU A 114 1.95 2.93 1.95
C LEU A 114 2.03 3.49 3.38
N ALA A 115 3.06 3.10 4.13
CA ALA A 115 3.35 3.60 5.46
C ALA A 115 4.78 4.14 5.57
N ASN A 116 4.92 5.18 6.39
CA ASN A 116 6.20 5.70 6.85
C ASN A 116 6.55 5.07 8.21
N GLU A 117 7.51 4.14 8.20
CA GLU A 117 7.89 3.41 9.42
C GLU A 117 8.53 4.31 10.47
N SER A 118 9.21 5.38 10.05
CA SER A 118 9.86 6.30 10.98
C SER A 118 8.89 6.99 11.94
N LEU A 119 7.59 7.06 11.59
CA LEU A 119 6.54 7.66 12.43
C LEU A 119 5.66 6.62 13.14
N LEU A 120 5.83 5.32 12.86
CA LEU A 120 4.98 4.25 13.37
C LEU A 120 5.54 3.52 14.60
N GLY A 121 6.67 3.93 15.17
CA GLY A 121 6.95 3.45 16.54
C GLY A 121 8.37 3.51 17.08
N LEU A 122 9.36 4.10 16.43
CA LEU A 122 10.73 4.00 16.95
C LEU A 122 11.54 5.30 16.76
N ALA A 123 11.24 6.32 17.56
CA ALA A 123 12.23 7.38 17.75
C ALA A 123 13.54 6.74 18.25
N ASP A 124 14.65 7.02 17.56
CA ASP A 124 16.01 6.61 17.91
C ASP A 124 16.36 5.11 17.76
N LYS A 125 15.54 4.26 17.13
CA LYS A 125 15.98 2.90 16.77
C LYS A 125 16.43 2.78 15.31
N PRO A 126 17.43 1.94 15.01
CA PRO A 126 17.79 1.63 13.64
C PRO A 126 16.63 0.90 12.94
N LEU A 127 16.18 1.44 11.81
CA LEU A 127 15.18 0.82 10.97
C LEU A 127 15.85 -0.17 10.01
N GLN A 128 15.27 -1.35 9.84
CA GLN A 128 15.65 -2.26 8.75
C GLN A 128 15.03 -1.89 7.39
N PHE A 129 13.94 -1.12 7.41
CA PHE A 129 13.28 -0.57 6.23
C PHE A 129 12.60 0.75 6.61
N GLY A 130 12.58 1.72 5.70
CA GLY A 130 12.05 3.06 5.98
C GLY A 130 10.57 3.22 5.62
N GLN A 131 10.09 2.38 4.69
CA GLN A 131 8.78 2.48 4.10
C GLN A 131 8.24 1.10 3.79
N ARG A 132 6.94 0.92 3.97
CA ARG A 132 6.23 -0.33 3.68
C ARG A 132 5.13 -0.05 2.69
N LEU A 133 5.19 -0.75 1.56
CA LEU A 133 4.17 -0.73 0.52
C LEU A 133 3.56 -2.13 0.39
N VAL A 134 2.24 -2.21 0.54
CA VAL A 134 1.45 -3.39 0.24
C VAL A 134 0.57 -3.07 -0.96
N CYS A 135 0.60 -3.92 -1.97
CA CYS A 135 -0.28 -3.80 -3.14
C CYS A 135 -1.01 -5.11 -3.35
N ALA A 136 -2.29 -5.04 -3.67
CA ALA A 136 -3.09 -6.22 -3.97
C ALA A 136 -3.91 -6.00 -5.25
N ILE A 137 -4.00 -7.05 -6.04
CA ILE A 137 -4.82 -7.09 -7.24
C ILE A 137 -5.64 -8.37 -7.25
N ALA A 138 -6.94 -8.25 -7.51
CA ALA A 138 -7.82 -9.41 -7.53
C ALA A 138 -7.46 -10.36 -8.67
N THR A 139 -7.42 -11.66 -8.38
CA THR A 139 -6.96 -12.68 -9.35
C THR A 139 -7.88 -12.79 -10.57
N ASP A 140 -9.14 -12.42 -10.43
CA ASP A 140 -10.15 -12.40 -11.50
C ASP A 140 -10.01 -11.20 -12.46
N MET A 141 -9.11 -10.23 -12.19
CA MET A 141 -8.68 -9.24 -13.18
C MET A 141 -7.85 -9.83 -14.31
N GLY A 142 -7.35 -11.06 -14.11
CA GLY A 142 -6.58 -11.81 -15.09
C GLY A 142 -5.07 -11.61 -14.99
N PRO A 143 -4.29 -12.54 -15.58
CA PRO A 143 -2.85 -12.61 -15.41
C PRO A 143 -2.09 -11.41 -16.00
N GLU A 144 -2.62 -10.78 -17.05
CA GLU A 144 -2.00 -9.59 -17.66
C GLU A 144 -2.04 -8.38 -16.72
N ALA A 145 -3.16 -8.17 -16.03
CA ALA A 145 -3.29 -7.09 -15.05
C ALA A 145 -2.36 -7.32 -13.85
N ALA A 146 -2.26 -8.56 -13.36
CA ALA A 146 -1.33 -8.93 -12.30
C ALA A 146 0.14 -8.75 -12.72
N ALA A 147 0.48 -9.13 -13.97
CA ALA A 147 1.81 -8.93 -14.53
C ALA A 147 2.16 -7.44 -14.66
N ALA A 148 1.21 -6.60 -15.05
CA ALA A 148 1.41 -5.15 -15.14
C ALA A 148 1.70 -4.53 -13.77
N LEU A 149 0.93 -4.89 -12.72
CA LEU A 149 1.22 -4.45 -11.36
C LEU A 149 2.60 -4.93 -10.87
N ARG A 150 2.90 -6.23 -11.07
CA ARG A 150 4.20 -6.80 -10.70
C ARG A 150 5.35 -6.08 -11.40
N HIS A 151 5.22 -5.75 -12.68
CA HIS A 151 6.24 -5.04 -13.44
C HIS A 151 6.52 -3.65 -12.86
N ALA A 152 5.47 -2.86 -12.61
CA ALA A 152 5.60 -1.55 -11.99
C ALA A 152 6.26 -1.62 -10.60
N LEU A 153 5.88 -2.63 -9.79
CA LEU A 153 6.47 -2.82 -8.46
C LEU A 153 7.91 -3.33 -8.52
N THR A 154 8.30 -4.10 -9.53
CA THR A 154 9.69 -4.53 -9.72
C THR A 154 10.58 -3.32 -10.01
N GLN A 155 10.14 -2.42 -10.90
CA GLN A 155 10.86 -1.17 -11.17
C GLN A 155 10.95 -0.29 -9.92
N LEU A 156 9.86 -0.19 -9.15
CA LEU A 156 9.85 0.55 -7.90
C LEU A 156 10.79 -0.07 -6.86
N ALA A 157 10.82 -1.40 -6.75
CA ALA A 157 11.66 -2.11 -5.80
C ALA A 157 13.15 -1.88 -6.07
N ALA A 158 13.56 -1.90 -7.34
CA ALA A 158 14.91 -1.53 -7.74
C ALA A 158 15.22 -0.05 -7.41
N GLN A 159 14.30 0.87 -7.70
CA GLN A 159 14.47 2.30 -7.40
C GLN A 159 14.56 2.61 -5.89
N GLN A 160 13.92 1.79 -5.06
CA GLN A 160 13.83 1.97 -3.61
C GLN A 160 14.84 1.10 -2.84
N ASP A 161 15.77 0.44 -3.55
CA ASP A 161 16.72 -0.52 -2.98
C ASP A 161 16.03 -1.49 -2.00
N ALA A 162 14.90 -2.07 -2.42
CA ALA A 162 14.02 -2.78 -1.50
C ALA A 162 14.74 -3.95 -0.81
N VAL A 163 14.71 -3.96 0.53
CA VAL A 163 15.28 -5.04 1.36
C VAL A 163 14.40 -6.30 1.33
N VAL A 164 13.11 -6.11 1.06
CA VAL A 164 12.16 -7.17 0.78
C VAL A 164 11.30 -6.75 -0.39
N PHE A 165 11.31 -7.57 -1.44
CA PHE A 165 10.24 -7.59 -2.43
C PHE A 165 9.72 -9.02 -2.51
N ALA A 166 8.43 -9.19 -2.27
CA ALA A 166 7.84 -10.49 -2.12
C ALA A 166 6.38 -10.52 -2.56
N HIS A 167 5.88 -11.72 -2.76
CA HIS A 167 4.54 -11.98 -3.25
C HIS A 167 3.89 -13.15 -2.49
N THR A 168 2.57 -13.06 -2.29
CA THR A 168 1.74 -14.13 -1.75
C THR A 168 0.34 -14.09 -2.37
N GLN A 169 -0.45 -15.14 -2.12
CA GLN A 169 -1.86 -15.22 -2.51
C GLN A 169 -2.72 -15.38 -1.28
N ARG A 170 -3.77 -14.57 -1.18
CA ARG A 170 -4.73 -14.64 -0.07
C ARG A 170 -6.07 -14.02 -0.43
N GLN A 171 -7.06 -14.30 0.40
CA GLN A 171 -8.33 -13.58 0.36
C GLN A 171 -8.19 -12.16 0.91
N TRP A 172 -9.11 -11.28 0.50
CA TRP A 172 -9.17 -9.91 1.03
C TRP A 172 -9.16 -9.89 2.55
N GLY A 173 -9.93 -10.78 3.19
CA GLY A 173 -9.90 -11.02 4.62
C GLY A 173 -10.54 -12.34 4.99
N SER A 174 -10.68 -12.60 6.29
CA SER A 174 -11.24 -13.83 6.84
C SER A 174 -12.54 -13.56 7.59
N ALA A 175 -13.50 -14.46 7.50
CA ALA A 175 -14.74 -14.37 8.27
C ALA A 175 -14.44 -14.34 9.78
N SER A 176 -15.03 -13.39 10.50
CA SER A 176 -14.90 -13.31 11.96
C SER A 176 -15.99 -14.13 12.65
N PRO A 177 -15.67 -14.90 13.71
CA PRO A 177 -16.68 -15.62 14.50
C PRO A 177 -17.64 -14.67 15.25
N TYR A 178 -17.28 -13.40 15.38
CA TYR A 178 -18.09 -12.36 16.02
C TYR A 178 -18.92 -11.54 15.01
N GLY A 179 -18.95 -11.95 13.74
CA GLY A 179 -19.56 -11.21 12.65
C GLY A 179 -18.58 -10.25 11.95
N GLY A 180 -18.83 -9.96 10.67
CA GLY A 180 -17.91 -9.20 9.81
C GLY A 180 -16.70 -10.01 9.34
N PHE A 181 -15.59 -9.32 9.09
CA PHE A 181 -14.32 -9.93 8.69
C PHE A 181 -13.14 -9.31 9.44
N THR A 182 -12.03 -10.05 9.48
CA THR A 182 -10.75 -9.64 10.07
C THR A 182 -9.60 -10.07 9.15
N ASP A 183 -8.35 -9.82 9.56
CA ASP A 183 -7.15 -10.14 8.79
C ASP A 183 -7.25 -9.63 7.35
N ALA A 184 -7.71 -8.40 7.20
CA ALA A 184 -7.87 -7.81 5.88
C ALA A 184 -6.50 -7.43 5.30
N ILE A 185 -6.35 -7.42 3.98
CA ILE A 185 -5.10 -7.00 3.33
C ILE A 185 -4.71 -5.57 3.76
N GLN A 186 -5.69 -4.68 3.92
CA GLN A 186 -5.45 -3.32 4.42
C GLN A 186 -4.84 -3.29 5.84
N ASP A 187 -5.12 -4.29 6.67
CA ASP A 187 -4.66 -4.34 8.04
C ASP A 187 -3.13 -4.53 8.10
N MET A 188 -2.53 -5.13 7.06
CA MET A 188 -1.08 -5.34 6.90
C MET A 188 -0.22 -4.08 7.06
N LEU A 189 -0.81 -2.91 6.85
CA LEU A 189 -0.14 -1.63 7.01
C LEU A 189 0.13 -1.30 8.49
N ILE A 190 -0.72 -1.78 9.40
CA ILE A 190 -0.68 -1.46 10.83
C ILE A 190 -0.30 -2.69 11.65
N GLY A 191 -0.81 -3.87 11.30
CA GLY A 191 -0.57 -5.13 11.98
C GLY A 191 -0.75 -6.34 11.05
N GLY A 192 -0.67 -7.57 11.54
CA GLY A 192 -0.97 -8.76 10.73
C GLY A 192 0.07 -9.18 9.67
N LEU A 193 1.05 -8.33 9.33
CA LEU A 193 2.14 -8.70 8.42
C LEU A 193 3.25 -9.49 9.13
N PHE A 194 3.71 -9.00 10.29
CA PHE A 194 4.85 -9.56 11.01
C PHE A 194 4.43 -10.41 12.22
N GLN A 195 5.21 -11.43 12.54
CA GLN A 195 5.02 -12.29 13.72
C GLN A 195 5.20 -11.49 15.03
N HIS A 196 6.18 -10.59 15.05
CA HIS A 196 6.59 -9.84 16.21
C HIS A 196 6.13 -8.39 16.13
N ASP A 197 5.92 -7.76 17.29
CA ASP A 197 5.46 -6.37 17.38
C ASP A 197 6.51 -5.36 16.87
N ASP A 198 7.81 -5.67 17.00
CA ASP A 198 8.91 -4.85 16.49
C ASP A 198 9.62 -5.56 15.33
N PRO A 199 9.21 -5.33 14.07
CA PRO A 199 9.84 -5.97 12.90
C PRO A 199 11.24 -5.44 12.61
N HIS A 200 11.67 -4.35 13.26
CA HIS A 200 13.02 -3.81 13.08
C HIS A 200 14.03 -4.46 14.05
N ALA A 201 13.58 -5.22 15.04
CA ALA A 201 14.43 -5.90 16.01
C ALA A 201 14.93 -7.30 15.58
N GLN A 202 14.42 -7.87 14.49
CA GLN A 202 14.73 -9.24 14.05
C GLN A 202 15.06 -9.29 12.56
N PRO A 203 15.93 -10.18 12.08
CA PRO A 203 16.20 -10.33 10.65
C PRO A 203 14.90 -10.49 9.82
N LEU A 204 14.82 -9.80 8.68
CA LEU A 204 13.70 -9.91 7.75
C LEU A 204 13.80 -11.18 6.89
N ASP A 205 13.80 -12.35 7.53
CA ASP A 205 13.75 -13.65 6.85
C ASP A 205 12.31 -14.20 6.77
N ALA A 206 12.14 -15.44 6.29
CA ALA A 206 10.82 -16.05 6.16
C ALA A 206 10.07 -16.18 7.50
N ALA A 207 10.77 -16.30 8.62
CA ALA A 207 10.15 -16.44 9.95
C ALA A 207 9.68 -15.09 10.52
N ALA A 208 10.06 -13.96 9.91
CA ALA A 208 9.56 -12.64 10.31
C ALA A 208 8.07 -12.44 10.00
N PHE A 209 7.51 -13.17 9.03
CA PHE A 209 6.16 -12.94 8.48
C PHE A 209 5.13 -13.91 9.05
N ARG A 210 3.88 -13.43 9.19
CA ARG A 210 2.76 -14.26 9.69
C ARG A 210 2.35 -15.38 8.74
N GLU A 211 2.60 -15.17 7.45
CA GLU A 211 2.24 -16.10 6.39
C GLU A 211 3.42 -16.29 5.42
N PRO A 212 3.41 -17.34 4.59
CA PRO A 212 4.45 -17.56 3.59
C PRO A 212 4.46 -16.45 2.53
N TRP A 213 5.68 -15.97 2.22
CA TRP A 213 5.94 -15.03 1.14
C TRP A 213 7.00 -15.59 0.20
N THR A 214 6.75 -15.52 -1.11
CA THR A 214 7.72 -15.87 -2.14
C THR A 214 8.53 -14.63 -2.49
N ARG A 215 9.85 -14.69 -2.30
CA ARG A 215 10.73 -13.60 -2.69
C ARG A 215 10.73 -13.41 -4.20
N LEU A 216 10.68 -12.16 -4.62
CA LEU A 216 10.80 -11.75 -6.00
C LEU A 216 12.18 -11.10 -6.20
N ASP A 217 12.75 -11.28 -7.38
CA ASP A 217 13.99 -10.60 -7.76
C ASP A 217 13.71 -9.11 -8.00
N ASN A 218 14.65 -8.27 -7.57
CA ASN A 218 14.69 -6.82 -7.83
C ASN A 218 15.64 -6.52 -8.98
#